data_AF-A0A3D1JES7-F1
#
_entry.id   AF-A0A3D1JES7-F1
#
_cell.length_a   1.000
_cell.length_b   1.000
_cell.length_c   1.000
_cell.angle_alpha   90.00
_cell.angle_beta   90.00
_cell.angle_gamma   90.00
#
_symmetry.space_group_name_H-M   'P 1'
#
loop_
_entity.id
_entity.type
_entity.pdbx_description
1 polymer ?
#
loop_
_entity_poly.entity_id
_entity_poly.type
_entity_poly.pdbx_seq_one_letter_code
_entity_poly.pdbx_strand_id
1 'polypeptide(L)'
;MTIRTWKVKGNGGTTHDLPSHEYFIKNNCISCGWSFSDVPQRDTISSFEEYKIFWNNYQKANKDSEEKVKEWGYQGVHQLFDNVQKGDFVWTRSNGVYYVAEIPDDPQELFYFDTSDEAAKYDCSAQLRNIKWIRIGKEDSVPGSISTYTKNRASILRVDNNEVCVEREGLAYTYTSLYSGLAMGKFSEIHFEDKKMLFKFIGYSGLEDVVALWLYDKFNYVVIPSTNKISTAKYEFVLVDGSKDSQGCYINDKKIYIQVKNGDTPLNSKDYTDLIDLKNEELWLVTAYGEIDNDSGKKIARFFHNDSCLCEEIYELDELIDFVLNPLKKSILPDHVKKSIEYFV
;
A
#
# COMPACT_ATOMS: atom_id res chain seq x y z
N MET A 1 -2.88 17.87 -14.72
CA MET A 1 -3.54 17.45 -13.46
C MET A 1 -2.90 16.15 -13.04
N THR A 2 -2.64 15.94 -11.75
CA THR A 2 -2.06 14.69 -11.26
C THR A 2 -3.14 13.84 -10.61
N ILE A 3 -3.34 12.63 -11.14
CA ILE A 3 -4.26 11.64 -10.60
C ILE A 3 -3.61 10.94 -9.41
N ARG A 4 -4.29 10.98 -8.28
CA ARG A 4 -3.79 10.48 -6.99
C ARG A 4 -4.58 9.27 -6.51
N THR A 5 -3.97 8.57 -5.56
CA THR A 5 -4.60 7.44 -4.87
C THR A 5 -4.80 7.71 -3.40
N TRP A 6 -6.00 7.42 -2.93
CA TRP A 6 -6.43 7.58 -1.56
C TRP A 6 -6.86 6.23 -0.99
N LYS A 7 -6.80 6.10 0.32
CA LYS A 7 -7.32 4.96 1.07
C LYS A 7 -8.26 5.46 2.15
N VAL A 8 -9.49 4.97 2.12
CA VAL A 8 -10.52 5.26 3.12
C VAL A 8 -10.66 4.09 4.09
N LYS A 9 -10.66 4.43 5.38
CA LYS A 9 -10.98 3.54 6.50
C LYS A 9 -12.44 3.75 6.86
N GLY A 10 -13.16 2.66 7.11
CA GLY A 10 -14.55 2.73 7.51
C GLY A 10 -14.78 1.97 8.81
N ASN A 11 -14.59 2.65 9.94
CA ASN A 11 -15.00 2.20 11.25
C ASN A 11 -15.85 3.31 11.88
N GLY A 12 -17.17 3.13 11.88
CA GLY A 12 -18.16 4.07 12.39
C GLY A 12 -18.88 3.53 13.61
N GLY A 13 -19.92 4.22 14.04
CA GLY A 13 -20.58 3.97 15.30
C GLY A 13 -19.87 4.68 16.44
N THR A 14 -20.62 4.94 17.52
CA THR A 14 -20.13 5.67 18.70
C THR A 14 -18.87 5.04 19.33
N THR A 15 -18.67 3.75 19.13
CA THR A 15 -17.50 2.97 19.58
C THR A 15 -16.51 2.59 18.47
N HIS A 16 -16.69 3.07 17.23
CA HIS A 16 -15.88 2.73 16.06
C HIS A 16 -15.81 1.22 15.75
N ASP A 17 -16.88 0.50 16.06
CA ASP A 17 -17.03 -0.95 15.91
C ASP A 17 -17.82 -1.35 14.66
N LEU A 18 -18.53 -0.41 14.03
CA LEU A 18 -19.32 -0.70 12.83
C LEU A 18 -18.47 -0.56 11.56
N PRO A 19 -18.53 -1.54 10.64
CA PRO A 19 -17.73 -1.51 9.43
C PRO A 19 -18.33 -0.57 8.38
N SER A 20 -18.12 0.75 8.49
CA SER A 20 -18.61 1.74 7.51
C SER A 20 -18.17 1.45 6.08
N HIS A 21 -17.05 0.76 5.90
CA HIS A 21 -16.58 0.34 4.58
C HIS A 21 -17.54 -0.63 3.88
N GLU A 22 -18.33 -1.42 4.61
CA GLU A 22 -19.41 -2.23 4.03
C GLU A 22 -20.57 -1.35 3.56
N TYR A 23 -20.88 -0.28 4.29
CA TYR A 23 -21.87 0.72 3.90
C TYR A 23 -21.46 1.42 2.59
N PHE A 24 -20.19 1.82 2.46
CA PHE A 24 -19.65 2.45 1.25
C PHE A 24 -19.89 1.60 0.01
N ILE A 25 -19.55 0.31 0.10
CA ILE A 25 -19.65 -0.64 -1.01
C ILE A 25 -21.12 -0.91 -1.34
N LYS A 26 -21.96 -1.16 -0.33
CA LYS A 26 -23.39 -1.45 -0.50
C LYS A 26 -24.16 -0.28 -1.14
N ASN A 27 -23.85 0.95 -0.72
CA ASN A 27 -24.60 2.15 -1.10
C ASN A 27 -23.93 2.98 -2.19
N ASN A 28 -22.84 2.49 -2.80
CA ASN A 28 -22.10 3.19 -3.85
C ASN A 28 -21.69 4.62 -3.43
N CYS A 29 -21.09 4.73 -2.23
CA CYS A 29 -20.67 6.01 -1.67
C CYS A 29 -19.32 5.93 -0.95
N ILE A 30 -18.78 7.08 -0.58
CA ILE A 30 -17.64 7.23 0.36
C ILE A 30 -18.03 8.26 1.41
N SER A 31 -17.74 8.02 2.68
CA SER A 31 -17.95 9.00 3.75
C SER A 31 -16.75 9.09 4.70
N CYS A 32 -16.55 10.26 5.30
CA CYS A 32 -15.43 10.57 6.20
C CYS A 32 -15.83 11.54 7.33
N GLY A 33 -17.09 11.55 7.74
CA GLY A 33 -17.64 12.59 8.61
C GLY A 33 -18.62 12.10 9.66
N TRP A 34 -18.89 12.99 10.62
CA TRP A 34 -19.87 12.74 11.68
C TRP A 34 -21.29 12.87 11.12
N SER A 35 -22.21 12.13 11.74
CA SER A 35 -23.62 12.12 11.34
C SER A 35 -24.49 13.18 12.03
N PHE A 36 -24.05 13.72 13.18
CA PHE A 36 -24.78 14.71 13.97
C PHE A 36 -26.23 14.32 14.27
N SER A 37 -26.51 13.05 14.56
CA SER A 37 -27.88 12.52 14.72
C SER A 37 -28.76 13.34 15.67
N ASP A 38 -28.16 13.91 16.72
CA ASP A 38 -28.85 14.63 17.78
C ASP A 38 -28.88 16.16 17.57
N VAL A 39 -28.33 16.66 16.45
CA VAL A 39 -28.24 18.09 16.18
C VAL A 39 -29.44 18.53 15.31
N PRO A 40 -30.24 19.51 15.77
CA PRO A 40 -31.36 20.04 14.99
C PRO A 40 -30.89 20.64 13.65
N GLN A 41 -31.78 20.64 12.66
CA GLN A 41 -31.56 21.26 11.33
C GLN A 41 -30.50 20.57 10.46
N ARG A 42 -29.97 19.41 10.84
CA ARG A 42 -29.05 18.65 9.98
C ARG A 42 -29.69 18.22 8.64
N ASP A 43 -31.01 18.12 8.62
CA ASP A 43 -31.85 17.81 7.46
C ASP A 43 -31.95 18.95 6.45
N THR A 44 -31.52 20.16 6.81
CA THR A 44 -31.48 21.29 5.88
C THR A 44 -30.16 21.35 5.10
N ILE A 45 -29.20 20.48 5.37
CA ILE A 45 -27.91 20.43 4.68
C ILE A 45 -28.12 19.82 3.29
N SER A 46 -28.05 20.66 2.25
CA SER A 46 -28.24 20.24 0.86
C SER A 46 -26.97 20.35 0.01
N SER A 47 -25.98 21.11 0.47
CA SER A 47 -24.71 21.32 -0.23
C SER A 47 -23.51 21.23 0.72
N PHE A 48 -22.32 21.07 0.14
CA PHE A 48 -21.09 21.01 0.91
C PHE A 48 -20.77 22.34 1.62
N GLU A 49 -21.08 23.49 1.02
CA GLU A 49 -20.89 24.80 1.66
C GLU A 49 -21.85 24.99 2.84
N GLU A 50 -23.10 24.53 2.74
CA GLU A 50 -24.02 24.50 3.87
C GLU A 50 -23.51 23.58 4.99
N TYR A 51 -22.94 22.43 4.64
CA TYR A 51 -22.30 21.54 5.61
C TYR A 51 -21.12 22.23 6.33
N LYS A 52 -20.26 22.97 5.62
CA LYS A 52 -19.18 23.75 6.22
C LYS A 52 -19.71 24.79 7.21
N ILE A 53 -20.76 25.52 6.83
CA ILE A 53 -21.41 26.52 7.71
C ILE A 53 -21.98 25.83 8.95
N PHE A 54 -22.73 24.73 8.76
CA PHE A 54 -23.29 23.93 9.85
C PHE A 54 -22.22 23.44 10.82
N TRP A 55 -21.13 22.82 10.31
CA TRP A 55 -20.00 22.35 11.11
C TRP A 55 -19.36 23.48 11.92
N ASN A 56 -19.11 24.63 11.31
CA ASN A 56 -18.49 25.77 11.98
C ASN A 56 -19.39 26.33 13.09
N ASN A 57 -20.71 26.36 12.88
CA ASN A 57 -21.67 26.79 13.90
C ASN A 57 -21.73 25.77 15.04
N TYR A 58 -21.76 24.46 14.74
CA TYR A 58 -21.70 23.40 15.72
C TYR A 58 -20.44 23.48 16.59
N GLN A 59 -19.27 23.67 15.98
CA GLN A 59 -18.01 23.83 16.70
C GLN A 59 -18.01 25.08 17.59
N LYS A 60 -18.55 26.22 17.11
CA LYS A 60 -18.68 27.45 17.91
C LYS A 60 -19.58 27.28 19.12
N ALA A 61 -20.71 26.59 18.96
CA ALA A 61 -21.66 26.35 20.04
C ALA A 61 -21.10 25.42 21.14
N ASN A 62 -20.16 24.54 20.79
CA ASN A 62 -19.53 23.58 21.71
C ASN A 62 -18.14 23.99 22.18
N LYS A 63 -17.72 25.25 21.97
CA LYS A 63 -16.39 25.76 22.36
C LYS A 63 -16.05 25.64 23.85
N ASP A 64 -17.07 25.62 24.71
CA ASP A 64 -16.91 25.56 26.16
C ASP A 64 -16.95 24.12 26.71
N SER A 65 -17.09 23.10 25.84
CA SER A 65 -16.98 21.70 26.24
C SER A 65 -15.51 21.31 26.49
N GLU A 66 -15.26 20.31 27.35
CA GLU A 66 -13.91 19.78 27.58
C GLU A 66 -13.26 19.18 26.31
N GLU A 67 -14.03 18.98 25.24
CA GLU A 67 -13.53 18.55 23.95
C GLU A 67 -12.84 19.70 23.19
N LYS A 68 -11.59 19.47 22.77
CA LYS A 68 -10.84 20.41 21.93
C LYS A 68 -11.61 20.69 20.63
N VAL A 69 -11.83 21.98 20.35
CA VAL A 69 -12.29 22.48 19.05
C VAL A 69 -11.39 21.90 17.95
N LYS A 70 -11.98 21.14 17.02
CA LYS A 70 -11.23 20.55 15.91
C LYS A 70 -11.19 21.53 14.74
N GLU A 71 -10.00 21.84 14.25
CA GLU A 71 -9.86 22.67 13.04
C GLU A 71 -10.38 21.89 11.81
N TRP A 72 -11.00 22.64 10.88
CA TRP A 72 -11.57 22.08 9.64
C TRP A 72 -10.56 21.24 8.86
N GLY A 73 -9.31 21.72 8.75
CA GLY A 73 -8.24 21.08 7.97
C GLY A 73 -7.87 19.66 8.42
N TYR A 74 -8.19 19.29 9.67
CA TYR A 74 -7.92 17.95 10.20
C TYR A 74 -9.10 16.98 10.06
N GLN A 75 -10.23 17.41 9.50
CA GLN A 75 -11.39 16.54 9.32
C GLN A 75 -11.24 15.64 8.09
N GLY A 76 -11.74 14.42 8.21
CA GLY A 76 -11.85 13.50 7.07
C GLY A 76 -12.71 14.07 5.95
N VAL A 77 -13.78 14.79 6.29
CA VAL A 77 -14.64 15.49 5.31
C VAL A 77 -13.86 16.55 4.53
N HIS A 78 -13.01 17.34 5.19
CA HIS A 78 -12.14 18.29 4.47
C HIS A 78 -11.25 17.57 3.46
N GLN A 79 -10.60 16.48 3.88
CA GLN A 79 -9.76 15.69 2.96
C GLN A 79 -10.56 15.12 1.78
N LEU A 80 -11.78 14.61 2.04
CA LEU A 80 -12.62 13.98 1.03
C LEU A 80 -13.18 14.95 -0.01
N PHE A 81 -13.48 16.18 0.36
CA PHE A 81 -14.18 17.13 -0.52
C PHE A 81 -13.33 18.31 -1.00
N ASP A 82 -12.30 18.71 -0.25
CA ASP A 82 -11.41 19.82 -0.65
C ASP A 82 -10.12 19.32 -1.33
N ASN A 83 -9.66 18.08 -1.08
CA ASN A 83 -8.37 17.58 -1.59
C ASN A 83 -8.44 16.45 -2.61
N VAL A 84 -9.45 15.57 -2.54
CA VAL A 84 -9.72 14.57 -3.58
C VAL A 84 -10.21 15.28 -4.84
N GLN A 85 -9.91 14.73 -6.02
CA GLN A 85 -10.29 15.33 -7.30
C GLN A 85 -10.97 14.31 -8.22
N LYS A 86 -11.68 14.82 -9.23
CA LYS A 86 -12.20 14.01 -10.34
C LYS A 86 -11.08 13.17 -10.95
N GLY A 87 -11.33 11.88 -11.16
CA GLY A 87 -10.39 10.92 -11.73
C GLY A 87 -9.41 10.31 -10.73
N ASP A 88 -9.33 10.81 -9.48
CA ASP A 88 -8.57 10.15 -8.42
C ASP A 88 -9.16 8.76 -8.11
N PHE A 89 -8.32 7.89 -7.54
CA PHE A 89 -8.72 6.56 -7.10
C PHE A 89 -8.83 6.49 -5.58
N VAL A 90 -9.86 5.82 -5.09
CA VAL A 90 -10.05 5.56 -3.66
C VAL A 90 -10.13 4.06 -3.43
N TRP A 91 -9.34 3.58 -2.47
CA TRP A 91 -9.33 2.20 -2.05
C TRP A 91 -9.98 2.02 -0.68
N THR A 92 -10.67 0.90 -0.51
CA THR A 92 -11.07 0.42 0.82
C THR A 92 -10.84 -1.09 0.94
N ARG A 93 -10.89 -1.59 2.17
CA ARG A 93 -10.73 -3.01 2.49
C ARG A 93 -11.91 -3.45 3.36
N SER A 94 -12.58 -4.51 2.93
CA SER A 94 -13.67 -5.16 3.67
C SER A 94 -13.37 -6.64 3.82
N ASN A 95 -13.34 -7.15 5.06
CA ASN A 95 -13.17 -8.58 5.36
C ASN A 95 -12.01 -9.25 4.60
N GLY A 96 -10.86 -8.57 4.54
CA GLY A 96 -9.66 -9.07 3.86
C GLY A 96 -9.65 -8.90 2.33
N VAL A 97 -10.70 -8.32 1.75
CA VAL A 97 -10.83 -8.06 0.30
C VAL A 97 -10.72 -6.57 0.01
N TYR A 98 -9.94 -6.23 -1.01
CA TYR A 98 -9.70 -4.87 -1.48
C TYR A 98 -10.67 -4.48 -2.60
N TYR A 99 -11.12 -3.24 -2.54
CA TYR A 99 -12.00 -2.60 -3.52
C TYR A 99 -11.41 -1.24 -3.91
N VAL A 100 -11.58 -0.87 -5.18
CA VAL A 100 -11.16 0.42 -5.73
C VAL A 100 -12.33 1.08 -6.44
N ALA A 101 -12.39 2.40 -6.37
CA ALA A 101 -13.29 3.21 -7.17
C ALA A 101 -12.54 4.41 -7.75
N GLU A 102 -12.99 4.89 -8.90
CA GLU A 102 -12.58 6.17 -9.47
C GLU A 102 -13.62 7.23 -9.09
N ILE A 103 -13.15 8.44 -8.78
CA ILE A 103 -14.01 9.59 -8.49
C ILE A 103 -14.60 10.11 -9.82
N PRO A 104 -15.93 10.00 -10.02
CA PRO A 104 -16.51 10.22 -11.36
C PRO A 104 -16.64 11.69 -11.74
N ASP A 105 -16.71 12.58 -10.76
CA ASP A 105 -16.85 14.02 -10.99
C ASP A 105 -16.28 14.85 -9.84
N ASP A 106 -16.42 16.18 -9.90
CA ASP A 106 -16.07 17.07 -8.80
C ASP A 106 -16.71 16.58 -7.47
N PRO A 107 -15.92 16.31 -6.41
CA PRO A 107 -16.43 15.88 -5.12
C PRO A 107 -17.55 16.76 -4.54
N GLN A 108 -17.52 18.07 -4.78
CA GLN A 108 -18.56 18.97 -4.24
C GLN A 108 -19.91 18.77 -4.93
N GLU A 109 -19.92 18.47 -6.23
CA GLU A 109 -21.13 18.15 -7.01
C GLU A 109 -21.69 16.75 -6.66
N LEU A 110 -20.83 15.87 -6.17
CA LEU A 110 -21.18 14.55 -5.66
C LEU A 110 -21.63 14.58 -4.19
N PHE A 111 -21.61 15.74 -3.53
CA PHE A 111 -22.00 15.85 -2.13
C PHE A 111 -23.45 15.44 -1.92
N TYR A 112 -23.66 14.62 -0.89
CA TYR A 112 -24.97 14.28 -0.38
C TYR A 112 -24.90 14.14 1.14
N PHE A 113 -25.87 14.73 1.84
CA PHE A 113 -26.03 14.56 3.28
C PHE A 113 -27.22 13.63 3.57
N ASP A 114 -26.91 12.40 3.94
CA ASP A 114 -27.89 11.34 4.20
C ASP A 114 -28.32 11.38 5.67
N THR A 115 -29.56 11.77 5.93
CA THR A 115 -30.11 11.86 7.28
C THR A 115 -30.76 10.58 7.77
N SER A 116 -30.72 9.49 7.00
CA SER A 116 -31.28 8.21 7.43
C SER A 116 -30.63 7.68 8.69
N ASP A 117 -31.38 6.91 9.48
CA ASP A 117 -30.86 6.24 10.68
C ASP A 117 -29.75 5.25 10.33
N GLU A 118 -29.79 4.63 9.14
CA GLU A 118 -28.74 3.73 8.67
C GLU A 118 -27.43 4.50 8.45
N ALA A 119 -27.46 5.58 7.65
CA ALA A 119 -26.27 6.42 7.45
C ALA A 119 -25.75 7.00 8.76
N ALA A 120 -26.66 7.43 9.64
CA ALA A 120 -26.31 7.96 10.95
C ALA A 120 -25.54 6.93 11.79
N LYS A 121 -26.07 5.71 11.87
CA LYS A 121 -25.51 4.58 12.62
C LYS A 121 -24.09 4.23 12.17
N TYR A 122 -23.79 4.28 10.87
CA TYR A 122 -22.48 3.94 10.32
C TYR A 122 -21.50 5.14 10.25
N ASP A 123 -21.84 6.31 10.81
CA ASP A 123 -21.08 7.56 10.62
C ASP A 123 -20.82 7.88 9.15
N CYS A 124 -21.89 7.77 8.36
CA CYS A 124 -21.86 7.90 6.92
C CYS A 124 -22.77 9.01 6.40
N SER A 125 -23.15 10.02 7.19
CA SER A 125 -24.12 11.02 6.69
C SER A 125 -23.54 11.93 5.59
N ALA A 126 -22.31 12.44 5.73
CA ALA A 126 -21.68 13.29 4.70
C ALA A 126 -20.96 12.43 3.65
N GLN A 127 -21.53 12.29 2.45
CA GLN A 127 -21.10 11.31 1.46
C GLN A 127 -20.73 11.92 0.11
N LEU A 128 -19.76 11.30 -0.57
CA LEU A 128 -19.69 11.31 -2.03
C LEU A 128 -20.60 10.21 -2.57
N ARG A 129 -21.56 10.56 -3.43
CA ARG A 129 -22.45 9.59 -4.09
C ARG A 129 -21.90 9.12 -5.45
N ASN A 130 -22.58 8.14 -6.05
CA ASN A 130 -22.29 7.61 -7.39
C ASN A 130 -20.90 6.94 -7.50
N ILE A 131 -20.41 6.36 -6.42
CA ILE A 131 -19.11 5.70 -6.36
C ILE A 131 -19.24 4.24 -6.77
N LYS A 132 -18.67 3.87 -7.92
CA LYS A 132 -18.68 2.50 -8.41
C LYS A 132 -17.48 1.72 -7.87
N TRP A 133 -17.71 0.88 -6.88
CA TRP A 133 -16.68 0.00 -6.33
C TRP A 133 -16.44 -1.24 -7.19
N ILE A 134 -15.17 -1.51 -7.49
CA ILE A 134 -14.69 -2.69 -8.18
C ILE A 134 -13.92 -3.58 -7.20
N ARG A 135 -14.35 -4.83 -7.07
CA ARG A 135 -13.68 -5.83 -6.24
C ARG A 135 -12.39 -6.29 -6.93
N ILE A 136 -11.25 -6.19 -6.23
CA ILE A 136 -9.93 -6.52 -6.80
C ILE A 136 -9.43 -7.89 -6.34
N GLY A 137 -9.35 -8.12 -5.02
CA GLY A 137 -8.74 -9.36 -4.51
C GLY A 137 -8.30 -9.26 -3.06
N LYS A 138 -7.38 -10.13 -2.66
CA LYS A 138 -6.83 -10.17 -1.29
C LYS A 138 -5.48 -9.42 -1.23
N GLU A 139 -4.74 -9.58 -0.13
CA GLU A 139 -3.47 -8.88 0.12
C GLU A 139 -2.45 -9.05 -1.02
N ASP A 140 -2.34 -10.27 -1.56
CA ASP A 140 -1.45 -10.63 -2.66
C ASP A 140 -1.84 -10.01 -4.01
N SER A 141 -3.03 -9.43 -4.08
CA SER A 141 -3.64 -8.86 -5.28
C SER A 141 -3.46 -7.35 -5.38
N VAL A 142 -2.79 -6.69 -4.42
CA VAL A 142 -2.58 -5.23 -4.40
C VAL A 142 -1.13 -4.88 -4.01
N PRO A 143 -0.58 -3.74 -4.46
CA PRO A 143 0.78 -3.32 -4.09
C PRO A 143 0.84 -2.85 -2.63
N GLY A 144 2.07 -2.79 -2.10
CA GLY A 144 2.34 -2.46 -0.69
C GLY A 144 1.75 -1.12 -0.22
N SER A 145 1.75 -0.12 -1.09
CA SER A 145 1.16 1.21 -0.84
C SER A 145 -0.34 1.14 -0.49
N ILE A 146 -1.07 0.21 -1.11
CA ILE A 146 -2.49 -0.05 -0.85
C ILE A 146 -2.65 -1.01 0.33
N SER A 147 -1.84 -2.07 0.37
CA SER A 147 -1.99 -3.17 1.31
C SER A 147 -1.74 -2.70 2.75
N THR A 148 -0.74 -1.84 2.94
CA THR A 148 -0.19 -1.51 4.25
C THR A 148 -1.17 -0.79 5.15
N TYR A 149 -1.27 -1.32 6.37
CA TYR A 149 -2.06 -0.73 7.42
C TYR A 149 -1.24 0.36 8.12
N THR A 150 -1.44 1.61 7.71
CA THR A 150 -0.87 2.73 8.46
C THR A 150 -1.56 2.78 9.83
N LYS A 151 -0.77 2.79 10.92
CA LYS A 151 -1.26 3.03 12.30
C LYS A 151 -1.96 4.40 12.45
N ASN A 152 -1.93 5.23 11.41
CA ASN A 152 -2.59 6.51 11.33
C ASN A 152 -4.12 6.36 11.50
N ARG A 153 -4.72 7.17 12.38
CA ARG A 153 -6.15 7.14 12.70
C ARG A 153 -7.02 7.93 11.70
N ALA A 154 -6.43 8.55 10.69
CA ALA A 154 -7.19 9.30 9.68
C ALA A 154 -8.20 8.40 8.95
N SER A 155 -9.42 8.91 8.74
CA SER A 155 -10.49 8.22 8.02
C SER A 155 -10.19 8.09 6.52
N ILE A 156 -9.40 9.02 5.96
CA ILE A 156 -8.90 8.98 4.59
C ILE A 156 -7.46 9.46 4.56
N LEU A 157 -6.60 8.82 3.76
CA LEU A 157 -5.25 9.32 3.47
C LEU A 157 -4.88 9.15 2.00
N ARG A 158 -4.02 10.04 1.52
CA ARG A 158 -3.28 9.82 0.27
C ARG A 158 -2.14 8.84 0.50
N VAL A 159 -1.97 7.85 -0.38
CA VAL A 159 -1.01 6.75 -0.21
C VAL A 159 0.21 6.82 -1.14
N ASP A 160 0.22 7.78 -2.06
CA ASP A 160 1.22 7.90 -3.13
C ASP A 160 2.04 9.22 -3.05
N ASN A 161 2.15 9.79 -1.84
CA ASN A 161 2.72 11.13 -1.62
C ASN A 161 4.11 11.36 -2.24
N ASN A 162 4.96 10.32 -2.22
CA ASN A 162 6.36 10.40 -2.61
C ASN A 162 6.64 9.70 -3.94
N GLU A 163 5.60 9.32 -4.68
CA GLU A 163 5.75 8.63 -5.94
C GLU A 163 5.99 9.61 -7.10
N VAL A 164 6.93 9.23 -7.96
CA VAL A 164 7.16 9.91 -9.24
C VAL A 164 5.95 9.68 -10.14
N CYS A 165 5.63 10.65 -10.97
CA CYS A 165 4.52 10.58 -11.92
C CYS A 165 4.98 10.14 -13.31
N VAL A 166 4.09 9.47 -14.03
CA VAL A 166 4.21 9.14 -15.46
C VAL A 166 3.05 9.76 -16.22
N GLU A 167 3.33 10.34 -17.38
CA GLU A 167 2.30 10.96 -18.22
C GLU A 167 1.60 9.90 -19.08
N ARG A 168 0.27 9.90 -19.04
CA ARG A 168 -0.61 9.04 -19.85
C ARG A 168 -1.86 9.83 -20.24
N GLU A 169 -2.18 9.84 -21.53
CA GLU A 169 -3.39 10.48 -22.07
C GLU A 169 -3.59 11.94 -21.62
N GLY A 170 -2.50 12.69 -21.45
CA GLY A 170 -2.52 14.09 -21.02
C GLY A 170 -2.73 14.31 -19.51
N LEU A 171 -2.64 13.24 -18.72
CA LEU A 171 -2.72 13.25 -17.26
C LEU A 171 -1.47 12.62 -16.64
N ALA A 172 -1.05 13.14 -15.50
CA ALA A 172 0.05 12.59 -14.72
C ALA A 172 -0.48 11.57 -13.72
N TYR A 173 0.02 10.34 -13.73
CA TYR A 173 -0.35 9.30 -12.76
C TYR A 173 0.86 8.95 -11.88
N THR A 174 0.66 8.79 -10.59
CA THR A 174 1.61 8.06 -9.74
C THR A 174 1.59 6.57 -10.13
N TYR A 175 2.58 5.79 -9.72
CA TYR A 175 2.59 4.35 -10.03
C TYR A 175 1.41 3.64 -9.37
N THR A 176 1.07 4.00 -8.14
CA THR A 176 -0.09 3.46 -7.44
C THR A 176 -1.42 3.90 -8.10
N SER A 177 -1.52 5.13 -8.62
CA SER A 177 -2.75 5.56 -9.32
C SER A 177 -2.87 4.94 -10.71
N LEU A 178 -1.76 4.75 -11.41
CA LEU A 178 -1.74 4.02 -12.66
C LEU A 178 -2.11 2.55 -12.48
N TYR A 179 -1.57 1.89 -11.45
CA TYR A 179 -1.97 0.55 -11.04
C TYR A 179 -3.49 0.48 -10.76
N SER A 180 -4.04 1.49 -10.07
CA SER A 180 -5.47 1.55 -9.76
C SER A 180 -6.32 1.58 -11.03
N GLY A 181 -5.98 2.44 -12.00
CA GLY A 181 -6.67 2.47 -13.29
C GLY A 181 -6.53 1.17 -14.08
N LEU A 182 -5.34 0.55 -14.07
CA LEU A 182 -5.11 -0.75 -14.71
C LEU A 182 -5.93 -1.88 -14.08
N ALA A 183 -5.99 -1.94 -12.75
CA ALA A 183 -6.80 -2.91 -12.01
C ALA A 183 -8.30 -2.75 -12.29
N MET A 184 -8.73 -1.55 -12.68
CA MET A 184 -10.10 -1.25 -13.11
C MET A 184 -10.34 -1.48 -14.60
N GLY A 185 -9.32 -1.85 -15.38
CA GLY A 185 -9.41 -2.01 -16.83
C GLY A 185 -9.61 -0.68 -17.58
N LYS A 186 -9.14 0.44 -17.02
CA LYS A 186 -9.29 1.77 -17.60
C LYS A 186 -8.49 1.98 -18.89
N PHE A 187 -7.34 1.29 -18.99
CA PHE A 187 -6.43 1.44 -20.11
C PHE A 187 -6.45 0.17 -20.97
N SER A 188 -6.58 0.35 -22.29
CA SER A 188 -6.67 -0.77 -23.23
C SER A 188 -5.30 -1.34 -23.61
N GLU A 189 -4.24 -0.51 -23.65
CA GLU A 189 -2.89 -0.91 -24.04
C GLU A 189 -1.85 -0.10 -23.27
N ILE A 190 -1.10 -0.76 -22.38
CA ILE A 190 0.07 -0.16 -21.73
C ILE A 190 1.25 -1.11 -21.89
N HIS A 191 2.35 -0.59 -22.43
CA HIS A 191 3.63 -1.27 -22.47
C HIS A 191 4.73 -0.32 -21.97
N PHE A 192 5.64 -0.84 -21.16
CA PHE A 192 6.80 -0.13 -20.65
C PHE A 192 8.08 -0.78 -21.18
N GLU A 193 8.89 0.02 -21.87
CA GLU A 193 10.17 -0.44 -22.43
C GLU A 193 11.21 -0.74 -21.35
N ASP A 194 11.29 0.11 -20.31
CA ASP A 194 12.17 -0.11 -19.18
C ASP A 194 11.55 -1.10 -18.19
N LYS A 195 11.99 -2.36 -18.27
CA LYS A 195 11.60 -3.45 -17.37
C LYS A 195 11.88 -3.13 -15.90
N LYS A 196 12.85 -2.28 -15.57
CA LYS A 196 13.15 -1.90 -14.18
C LYS A 196 12.03 -1.07 -13.57
N MET A 197 11.14 -0.46 -14.35
CA MET A 197 9.95 0.21 -13.83
C MET A 197 8.95 -0.76 -13.20
N LEU A 198 9.08 -2.07 -13.42
CA LEU A 198 8.28 -3.10 -12.75
C LEU A 198 8.36 -2.96 -11.22
N PHE A 199 9.53 -2.64 -10.67
CA PHE A 199 9.69 -2.49 -9.22
C PHE A 199 8.96 -1.27 -8.66
N LYS A 200 8.74 -0.21 -9.45
CA LYS A 200 7.85 0.89 -9.04
C LYS A 200 6.38 0.44 -8.98
N PHE A 201 5.95 -0.43 -9.90
CA PHE A 201 4.57 -0.92 -9.96
C PHE A 201 4.21 -1.88 -8.82
N ILE A 202 5.08 -2.86 -8.55
CA ILE A 202 4.81 -3.85 -7.51
C ILE A 202 5.04 -3.28 -6.10
N GLY A 203 5.76 -2.17 -6.00
CA GLY A 203 6.05 -1.50 -4.75
C GLY A 203 7.03 -2.29 -3.86
N TYR A 204 7.26 -1.81 -2.64
CA TYR A 204 8.24 -2.42 -1.73
C TYR A 204 7.86 -3.85 -1.35
N SER A 205 6.59 -4.10 -1.02
CA SER A 205 6.13 -5.45 -0.64
C SER A 205 6.24 -6.44 -1.80
N GLY A 206 5.96 -6.00 -3.03
CA GLY A 206 6.13 -6.83 -4.21
C GLY A 206 7.60 -7.17 -4.48
N LEU A 207 8.51 -6.22 -4.27
CA LEU A 207 9.95 -6.48 -4.37
C LEU A 207 10.43 -7.46 -3.29
N GLU A 208 9.95 -7.32 -2.06
CA GLU A 208 10.20 -8.27 -0.96
C GLU A 208 9.76 -9.70 -1.31
N ASP A 209 8.53 -9.86 -1.81
CA ASP A 209 8.01 -11.16 -2.27
C ASP A 209 8.86 -11.74 -3.41
N VAL A 210 9.23 -10.91 -4.39
CA VAL A 210 10.08 -11.32 -5.52
C VAL A 210 11.45 -11.80 -5.05
N VAL A 211 12.10 -11.08 -4.13
CA VAL A 211 13.39 -11.48 -3.56
C VAL A 211 13.28 -12.80 -2.80
N ALA A 212 12.24 -12.96 -1.98
CA ALA A 212 12.00 -14.20 -1.24
C ALA A 212 11.83 -15.40 -2.17
N LEU A 213 11.01 -15.24 -3.22
CA LEU A 213 10.73 -16.30 -4.18
C LEU A 213 11.93 -16.60 -5.09
N TRP A 214 12.72 -15.60 -5.45
CA TRP A 214 13.96 -15.79 -6.19
C TRP A 214 14.98 -16.58 -5.38
N LEU A 215 15.16 -16.25 -4.09
CA LEU A 215 16.05 -17.01 -3.21
C LEU A 215 15.57 -18.43 -2.94
N TYR A 216 14.25 -18.64 -2.86
CA TYR A 216 13.68 -19.97 -2.83
C TYR A 216 14.01 -20.75 -4.12
N ASP A 217 13.79 -20.16 -5.29
CA ASP A 217 14.05 -20.84 -6.56
C ASP A 217 15.53 -21.14 -6.81
N LYS A 218 16.41 -20.20 -6.43
CA LYS A 218 17.85 -20.27 -6.71
C LYS A 218 18.64 -21.07 -5.66
N PHE A 219 18.27 -20.95 -4.38
CA PHE A 219 19.02 -21.51 -3.25
C PHE A 219 18.20 -22.42 -2.34
N ASN A 220 16.91 -22.63 -2.62
CA ASN A 220 15.99 -23.39 -1.77
C ASN A 220 15.86 -22.80 -0.35
N TYR A 221 15.97 -21.48 -0.23
CA TYR A 221 15.74 -20.78 1.03
C TYR A 221 14.24 -20.60 1.29
N VAL A 222 13.81 -20.88 2.51
CA VAL A 222 12.39 -20.88 2.90
C VAL A 222 12.12 -19.80 3.92
N VAL A 223 11.12 -18.95 3.65
CA VAL A 223 10.72 -17.85 4.53
C VAL A 223 10.17 -18.37 5.86
N ILE A 224 10.52 -17.71 6.97
CA ILE A 224 9.85 -17.83 8.27
C ILE A 224 8.81 -16.70 8.38
N PRO A 225 7.51 -16.93 8.10
CA PRO A 225 6.54 -15.84 7.96
C PRO A 225 6.37 -15.01 9.23
N SER A 226 6.54 -15.62 10.41
CA SER A 226 6.42 -14.95 11.71
C SER A 226 7.53 -13.92 12.00
N THR A 227 8.57 -13.86 11.17
CA THR A 227 9.65 -12.87 11.29
C THR A 227 9.39 -11.59 10.51
N ASN A 228 8.41 -11.59 9.61
CA ASN A 228 7.95 -10.37 8.95
C ASN A 228 7.19 -9.52 9.98
N LYS A 229 7.86 -8.53 10.56
CA LYS A 229 7.32 -7.67 11.63
C LYS A 229 7.27 -6.21 11.17
N ILE A 230 6.08 -5.62 11.28
CA ILE A 230 5.73 -4.25 10.86
C ILE A 230 6.54 -3.14 11.57
N SER A 231 7.29 -3.44 12.64
CA SER A 231 8.16 -2.46 13.30
C SER A 231 9.27 -3.13 14.11
N THR A 232 10.42 -2.45 14.23
CA THR A 232 11.58 -2.67 15.12
C THR A 232 12.70 -3.61 14.67
N ALA A 233 12.54 -4.35 13.56
CA ALA A 233 13.65 -5.12 12.99
C ALA A 233 14.44 -4.30 11.97
N LYS A 234 15.76 -4.48 11.89
CA LYS A 234 16.62 -3.86 10.86
C LYS A 234 16.40 -4.49 9.48
N TYR A 235 15.81 -5.68 9.42
CA TYR A 235 15.58 -6.51 8.22
C TYR A 235 14.08 -6.78 8.03
N GLU A 236 13.67 -7.15 6.82
CA GLU A 236 12.26 -7.36 6.47
C GLU A 236 11.76 -8.75 6.94
N PHE A 237 12.54 -9.81 6.72
CA PHE A 237 12.23 -11.17 7.20
C PHE A 237 13.48 -12.07 7.24
N VAL A 238 13.36 -13.22 7.92
CA VAL A 238 14.38 -14.26 8.05
C VAL A 238 13.96 -15.51 7.29
N LEU A 239 14.90 -16.14 6.60
CA LEU A 239 14.73 -17.42 5.93
C LEU A 239 15.62 -18.48 6.58
N VAL A 240 15.32 -19.73 6.26
CA VAL A 240 16.15 -20.89 6.58
C VAL A 240 16.57 -21.60 5.30
N ASP A 241 17.73 -22.24 5.33
CA ASP A 241 18.13 -23.15 4.26
C ASP A 241 17.23 -24.40 4.26
N GLY A 242 16.52 -24.62 3.17
CA GLY A 242 15.63 -25.76 2.98
C GLY A 242 16.31 -27.00 2.40
N SER A 243 17.63 -26.98 2.19
CA SER A 243 18.39 -28.05 1.55
C SER A 243 18.33 -29.36 2.35
N LYS A 244 18.20 -30.48 1.63
CA LYS A 244 18.08 -31.82 2.17
C LYS A 244 19.18 -32.74 1.67
N ASP A 245 19.65 -33.63 2.54
CA ASP A 245 20.55 -34.70 2.16
C ASP A 245 19.83 -35.78 1.34
N SER A 246 20.57 -36.80 0.90
CA SER A 246 20.03 -37.93 0.13
C SER A 246 18.98 -38.76 0.88
N GLN A 247 18.87 -38.60 2.20
CA GLN A 247 17.92 -39.28 3.08
C GLN A 247 16.68 -38.41 3.35
N GLY A 248 16.68 -37.16 2.86
CA GLY A 248 15.58 -36.21 3.04
C GLY A 248 15.66 -35.39 4.34
N CYS A 249 16.78 -35.45 5.07
CA CYS A 249 17.00 -34.68 6.29
C CYS A 249 17.54 -33.28 5.96
N TYR A 250 17.06 -32.26 6.68
CA TYR A 250 17.57 -30.90 6.53
C TYR A 250 19.05 -30.82 6.94
N ILE A 251 19.87 -30.19 6.11
CA ILE A 251 21.34 -30.28 6.21
C ILE A 251 21.90 -29.34 7.28
N ASN A 252 21.29 -28.16 7.48
CA ASN A 252 21.78 -27.15 8.40
C ASN A 252 20.63 -26.30 8.95
N ASP A 253 20.93 -25.48 9.96
CA ASP A 253 20.01 -24.53 10.60
C ASP A 253 20.30 -23.07 10.22
N LYS A 254 20.98 -22.86 9.08
CA LYS A 254 21.46 -21.56 8.61
C LYS A 254 20.33 -20.54 8.57
N LYS A 255 20.61 -19.34 9.09
CA LYS A 255 19.71 -18.19 9.03
C LYS A 255 20.13 -17.22 7.94
N ILE A 256 19.15 -16.76 7.18
CA ILE A 256 19.35 -15.81 6.11
C ILE A 256 18.51 -14.57 6.42
N TYR A 257 19.18 -13.46 6.72
CA TYR A 257 18.56 -12.18 7.00
C TYR A 257 18.47 -11.38 5.71
N ILE A 258 17.30 -10.79 5.42
CA ILE A 258 17.11 -10.01 4.19
C ILE A 258 16.68 -8.60 4.52
N GLN A 259 17.39 -7.63 3.96
CA GLN A 259 16.92 -6.26 3.87
C GLN A 259 16.68 -5.87 2.43
N VAL A 260 15.47 -5.37 2.15
CA VAL A 260 15.05 -4.92 0.83
C VAL A 260 14.68 -3.44 0.88
N LYS A 261 15.13 -2.65 -0.10
CA LYS A 261 14.68 -1.27 -0.31
C LYS A 261 14.29 -1.05 -1.77
N ASN A 262 13.02 -0.74 -1.99
CA ASN A 262 12.54 -0.31 -3.31
C ASN A 262 12.70 1.21 -3.55
N GLY A 263 13.15 1.96 -2.54
CA GLY A 263 13.43 3.39 -2.67
C GLY A 263 14.86 3.68 -3.10
N ASP A 264 15.23 4.95 -3.04
CA ASP A 264 16.59 5.47 -3.15
C ASP A 264 17.36 5.46 -1.83
N THR A 265 16.73 4.98 -0.74
CA THR A 265 17.36 4.89 0.58
C THR A 265 18.58 3.95 0.51
N PRO A 266 19.79 4.44 0.86
CA PRO A 266 20.99 3.62 0.88
C PRO A 266 20.92 2.48 1.91
N LEU A 267 21.64 1.40 1.63
CA LEU A 267 21.89 0.30 2.56
C LEU A 267 23.38 0.25 2.90
N ASN A 268 23.69 0.01 4.18
CA ASN A 268 25.05 -0.14 4.66
C ASN A 268 25.21 -1.49 5.38
N SER A 269 26.12 -2.33 4.91
CA SER A 269 26.39 -3.65 5.50
C SER A 269 26.84 -3.56 6.96
N LYS A 270 27.48 -2.46 7.36
CA LYS A 270 27.91 -2.24 8.75
C LYS A 270 26.76 -2.08 9.73
N ASP A 271 25.56 -1.75 9.25
CA ASP A 271 24.38 -1.65 10.12
C ASP A 271 23.89 -3.03 10.61
N TYR A 272 24.42 -4.12 10.02
CA TYR A 272 23.96 -5.49 10.20
C TYR A 272 25.06 -6.43 10.70
N THR A 273 26.22 -5.93 11.15
CA THR A 273 27.35 -6.77 11.60
C THR A 273 26.94 -7.80 12.64
N ASP A 274 26.08 -7.39 13.59
CA ASP A 274 25.59 -8.26 14.66
C ASP A 274 24.79 -9.48 14.16
N LEU A 275 24.31 -9.47 12.89
CA LEU A 275 23.55 -10.56 12.26
C LEU A 275 24.42 -11.53 11.46
N ILE A 276 25.69 -11.19 11.23
CA ILE A 276 26.62 -11.98 10.42
C ILE A 276 27.86 -12.37 11.22
N ASP A 277 27.88 -12.12 12.54
CA ASP A 277 29.00 -12.48 13.42
C ASP A 277 29.10 -14.01 13.66
N LEU A 278 28.07 -14.79 13.28
CA LEU A 278 28.07 -16.24 13.38
C LEU A 278 28.38 -16.91 12.02
N LYS A 279 29.21 -17.96 12.06
CA LYS A 279 29.66 -18.70 10.85
C LYS A 279 28.54 -19.33 10.02
N ASN A 280 27.33 -19.48 10.56
CA ASN A 280 26.19 -20.13 9.90
C ASN A 280 25.04 -19.16 9.59
N GLU A 281 25.37 -17.90 9.32
CA GLU A 281 24.40 -16.85 8.97
C GLU A 281 24.77 -16.17 7.65
N GLU A 282 23.76 -15.67 6.95
CA GLU A 282 23.91 -14.89 5.72
C GLU A 282 23.08 -13.62 5.79
N LEU A 283 23.59 -12.53 5.21
CA LEU A 283 22.87 -11.29 5.02
C LEU A 283 22.72 -10.99 3.54
N TRP A 284 21.51 -10.70 3.12
CA TRP A 284 21.19 -10.21 1.78
C TRP A 284 20.72 -8.77 1.85
N LEU A 285 21.45 -7.88 1.18
CA LEU A 285 21.04 -6.50 0.96
C LEU A 285 20.58 -6.35 -0.49
N VAL A 286 19.35 -5.88 -0.67
CA VAL A 286 18.75 -5.69 -2.00
C VAL A 286 18.21 -4.28 -2.12
N THR A 287 18.58 -3.57 -3.18
CA THR A 287 18.01 -2.26 -3.53
C THR A 287 17.70 -2.15 -5.01
N ALA A 288 16.52 -1.63 -5.34
CA ALA A 288 16.13 -1.41 -6.74
C ALA A 288 16.69 -0.10 -7.31
N TYR A 289 16.73 0.98 -6.50
CA TYR A 289 17.13 2.32 -6.97
C TYR A 289 18.13 3.03 -6.05
N GLY A 290 18.39 2.51 -4.85
CA GLY A 290 19.42 3.04 -3.95
C GLY A 290 20.81 2.48 -4.25
N GLU A 291 21.67 2.54 -3.25
CA GLU A 291 23.06 2.06 -3.28
C GLU A 291 23.34 1.14 -2.09
N ILE A 292 24.34 0.28 -2.23
CA ILE A 292 24.84 -0.58 -1.14
C ILE A 292 26.29 -0.18 -0.87
N ASP A 293 26.61 0.17 0.37
CA ASP A 293 27.95 0.57 0.80
C ASP A 293 28.56 1.74 -0.01
N ASN A 294 27.69 2.69 -0.41
CA ASN A 294 28.01 3.83 -1.29
C ASN A 294 28.47 3.42 -2.71
N ASP A 295 28.14 2.20 -3.14
CA ASP A 295 28.34 1.74 -4.52
C ASP A 295 27.00 1.69 -5.25
N SER A 296 26.80 2.64 -6.16
CA SER A 296 25.58 2.73 -6.97
C SER A 296 25.42 1.60 -8.00
N GLY A 297 26.50 0.91 -8.35
CA GLY A 297 26.45 -0.28 -9.21
C GLY A 297 25.98 -1.53 -8.47
N LYS A 298 26.15 -1.57 -7.14
CA LYS A 298 25.78 -2.69 -6.28
C LYS A 298 24.29 -2.66 -5.93
N LYS A 299 23.52 -3.58 -6.51
CA LYS A 299 22.06 -3.68 -6.28
C LYS A 299 21.66 -4.87 -5.42
N ILE A 300 22.39 -5.98 -5.51
CA ILE A 300 22.16 -7.17 -4.70
C ILE A 300 23.51 -7.63 -4.18
N ALA A 301 23.64 -7.71 -2.85
CA ALA A 301 24.85 -8.15 -2.19
C ALA A 301 24.53 -9.22 -1.14
N ARG A 302 25.28 -10.31 -1.17
CA ARG A 302 25.23 -11.40 -0.19
C ARG A 302 26.51 -11.37 0.63
N PHE A 303 26.37 -11.31 1.94
CA PHE A 303 27.45 -11.39 2.91
C PHE A 303 27.32 -12.69 3.71
N PHE A 304 28.42 -13.42 3.82
CA PHE A 304 28.44 -14.70 4.53
C PHE A 304 29.87 -15.04 4.97
N HIS A 305 30.00 -15.88 5.98
CA HIS A 305 31.31 -16.39 6.37
C HIS A 305 31.70 -17.61 5.56
N ASN A 306 32.89 -17.58 4.97
CA ASN A 306 33.60 -18.78 4.53
C ASN A 306 34.80 -18.97 5.46
N ASP A 307 34.79 -20.06 6.22
CA ASP A 307 35.68 -20.31 7.36
C ASP A 307 35.67 -19.16 8.39
N SER A 308 36.71 -18.31 8.40
CA SER A 308 36.84 -17.16 9.31
C SER A 308 36.87 -15.83 8.55
N CYS A 309 36.64 -15.86 7.24
CA CYS A 309 36.64 -14.67 6.39
C CYS A 309 35.19 -14.28 6.06
N LEU A 310 34.87 -13.00 6.23
CA LEU A 310 33.64 -12.44 5.69
C LEU A 310 33.81 -12.31 4.17
N CYS A 311 32.93 -12.97 3.43
CA CYS A 311 32.87 -12.96 1.98
C CYS A 311 31.71 -12.10 1.50
N GLU A 312 31.86 -11.55 0.31
CA GLU A 312 30.85 -10.78 -0.40
C GLU A 312 30.66 -11.36 -1.80
N GLU A 313 29.41 -11.58 -2.20
CA GLU A 313 29.00 -11.91 -3.57
C GLU A 313 28.00 -10.86 -4.07
N ILE A 314 28.21 -10.37 -5.30
CA ILE A 314 27.35 -9.37 -5.94
C ILE A 314 26.56 -10.01 -7.06
N TYR A 315 25.27 -9.65 -7.14
CA TYR A 315 24.34 -10.08 -8.18
C TYR A 315 23.75 -8.87 -8.89
N GLU A 316 23.38 -9.04 -10.16
CA GLU A 316 22.78 -7.99 -10.96
C GLU A 316 21.28 -7.89 -10.68
N LEU A 317 20.73 -6.66 -10.70
CA LEU A 317 19.28 -6.46 -10.53
C LEU A 317 18.47 -7.15 -11.64
N ASP A 318 19.07 -7.30 -12.82
CA ASP A 318 18.45 -7.96 -13.96
C ASP A 318 18.15 -9.45 -13.68
N GLU A 319 18.82 -10.08 -12.71
CA GLU A 319 18.48 -11.45 -12.29
C GLU A 319 17.07 -11.55 -11.68
N LEU A 320 16.62 -10.52 -10.96
CA LEU A 320 15.24 -10.46 -10.45
C LEU A 320 14.25 -10.20 -11.57
N ILE A 321 14.61 -9.37 -12.55
CA ILE A 321 13.77 -9.12 -13.74
C ILE A 321 13.61 -10.40 -14.54
N ASP A 322 14.71 -11.10 -14.83
CA ASP A 322 14.69 -12.36 -15.58
C ASP A 322 13.89 -13.43 -14.83
N PHE A 323 14.03 -13.51 -13.50
CA PHE A 323 13.22 -14.41 -12.68
C PHE A 323 11.72 -14.13 -12.80
N VAL A 324 11.31 -12.87 -12.64
CA VAL A 324 9.89 -12.49 -12.64
C VAL A 324 9.27 -12.61 -14.03
N LEU A 325 10.01 -12.28 -15.09
CA LEU A 325 9.53 -12.38 -16.47
C LEU A 325 9.59 -13.80 -17.04
N ASN A 326 10.21 -14.75 -16.35
CA ASN A 326 10.29 -16.14 -16.80
C ASN A 326 8.90 -16.83 -16.72
N PRO A 327 8.31 -17.27 -17.85
CA PRO A 327 7.00 -17.90 -17.86
C PRO A 327 6.91 -19.17 -17.00
N LEU A 328 8.02 -19.88 -16.81
CA LEU A 328 8.09 -21.09 -15.99
C LEU A 328 7.98 -20.78 -14.49
N LYS A 329 8.26 -19.55 -14.08
CA LYS A 329 8.20 -19.09 -12.69
C LYS A 329 6.88 -18.38 -12.36
N LYS A 330 6.06 -18.04 -13.37
CA LYS A 330 4.81 -17.29 -13.21
C LYS A 330 3.90 -17.85 -12.10
N SER A 331 3.82 -19.16 -11.96
CA SER A 331 2.91 -19.82 -11.00
C SER A 331 3.19 -19.49 -9.53
N ILE A 332 4.45 -19.24 -9.16
CA ILE A 332 4.83 -18.99 -7.75
C ILE A 332 4.72 -17.51 -7.35
N LEU A 333 4.54 -16.60 -8.32
CA LEU A 333 4.50 -15.16 -8.06
C LEU A 333 3.16 -14.71 -7.44
N PRO A 334 3.13 -13.62 -6.65
CA PRO A 334 1.89 -13.02 -6.17
C PRO A 334 1.03 -12.47 -7.32
N ASP A 335 -0.28 -12.38 -7.11
CA ASP A 335 -1.22 -11.97 -8.16
C ASP A 335 -0.99 -10.54 -8.65
N HIS A 336 -0.65 -9.60 -7.77
CA HIS A 336 -0.32 -8.22 -8.18
C HIS A 336 0.95 -8.17 -9.04
N VAL A 337 1.95 -9.00 -8.74
CA VAL A 337 3.18 -9.12 -9.55
C VAL A 337 2.83 -9.72 -10.91
N LYS A 338 2.08 -10.84 -10.94
CA LYS A 338 1.61 -11.49 -12.18
C LYS A 338 0.90 -10.52 -13.11
N LYS A 339 -0.03 -9.73 -12.58
CA LYS A 339 -0.77 -8.70 -13.34
C LYS A 339 0.16 -7.61 -13.84
N SER A 340 1.12 -7.18 -13.01
CA SER A 340 2.04 -6.10 -13.39
C SER A 340 2.97 -6.48 -14.53
N ILE A 341 3.41 -7.75 -14.59
CA ILE A 341 4.27 -8.28 -15.68
C ILE A 341 3.65 -8.07 -17.06
N GLU A 342 2.32 -8.15 -17.18
CA GLU A 342 1.61 -8.07 -18.46
C GLU A 342 1.85 -6.73 -19.18
N TYR A 343 2.34 -5.71 -18.48
CA TYR A 343 2.69 -4.40 -19.04
C TYR A 343 4.15 -4.26 -19.48
N PHE A 344 4.96 -5.32 -19.32
CA PHE A 344 6.41 -5.32 -19.61
C PHE A 344 6.84 -6.44 -20.58
N VAL A 345 5.88 -7.22 -21.08
CA VAL A 345 6.10 -8.35 -22.00
C VAL A 345 5.44 -8.14 -23.35
#